data_AF-A0A954NUU1-F1
#
_entry.id   AF-A0A954NUU1-F1
#
_cell.length_a   1.000
_cell.length_b   1.000
_cell.length_c   1.000
_cell.angle_alpha   90.00
_cell.angle_beta   90.00
_cell.angle_gamma   90.00
#
_symmetry.space_group_name_H-M   'P 1'
#
loop_
_entity.id
_entity.type
_entity.pdbx_description
1 polymer ?
#
loop_
_entity_poly.entity_id
_entity_poly.type
_entity_poly.pdbx_seq_one_letter_code
_entity_poly.pdbx_strand_id
1 'polypeptide(L)' 'MNQSFWHGGEEAHLRGLREHYEPLIEELCRRLAESVDVDEMERIGDELSRVREVYQKHRESVGKVLY' A
#
# COMPACT_ATOMS: atom_id res chain seq x y z
N MET A 1 8.00 -7.02 -33.03
CA MET A 1 8.80 -6.78 -31.81
C MET A 1 8.21 -5.59 -31.09
N ASN A 2 7.44 -5.80 -30.02
CA ASN A 2 6.94 -4.72 -29.16
C ASN A 2 7.59 -4.89 -27.79
N GLN A 3 8.72 -4.20 -27.58
CA GLN A 3 9.42 -4.12 -26.30
C GLN A 3 9.38 -2.67 -25.80
N SER A 4 8.18 -2.17 -25.51
CA SER A 4 8.02 -0.82 -24.94
C SER A 4 6.76 -0.80 -24.08
N PHE A 5 6.80 -1.43 -22.91
CA PHE A 5 5.71 -1.37 -21.91
C PHE A 5 6.19 -0.90 -20.52
N TRP A 6 7.49 -0.56 -20.36
CA TRP A 6 8.12 -0.18 -19.09
C TRP A 6 8.79 1.21 -19.15
N HIS A 7 8.08 2.21 -19.68
CA HIS A 7 8.53 3.63 -19.64
C HIS A 7 7.67 4.48 -18.71
N GLY A 8 7.06 3.87 -17.71
CA GLY A 8 6.63 4.58 -16.53
C GLY A 8 7.79 4.56 -15.54
N GLY A 9 8.52 5.66 -15.39
CA GLY A 9 9.59 5.79 -14.39
C GLY A 9 9.13 5.55 -12.95
N GLU A 10 9.96 5.89 -11.96
CA GLU A 10 9.66 5.76 -10.52
C GLU A 10 8.20 6.08 -10.18
N GLU A 11 7.70 7.20 -10.71
CA GLU A 11 6.36 7.70 -10.48
C GLU A 11 5.23 6.77 -10.95
N ALA A 12 5.39 6.05 -12.06
CA ALA A 12 4.35 5.13 -12.52
C ALA A 12 4.29 3.86 -11.66
N HIS A 13 5.44 3.38 -11.17
CA HIS A 13 5.49 2.29 -10.21
C HIS A 13 4.93 2.72 -8.84
N LEU A 14 5.27 3.92 -8.38
CA LEU A 14 4.70 4.50 -7.16
C LEU A 14 3.18 4.70 -7.28
N ARG A 15 2.69 5.11 -8.45
CA ARG A 15 1.26 5.27 -8.71
C ARG A 15 0.53 3.93 -8.66
N GLY A 16 1.05 2.90 -9.33
CA GLY A 16 0.47 1.56 -9.27
C GLY A 16 0.47 0.95 -7.87
N LEU A 17 1.53 1.19 -7.08
CA LEU A 17 1.55 0.82 -5.66
C LEU A 17 0.46 1.56 -4.88
N ARG A 18 0.33 2.88 -5.06
CA ARG A 18 -0.75 3.64 -4.40
C ARG A 18 -2.12 3.08 -4.76
N GLU A 19 -2.41 2.88 -6.05
CA GLU A 19 -3.71 2.36 -6.51
C GLU A 19 -4.02 0.96 -5.96
N HIS A 20 -3.00 0.15 -5.66
CA HIS A 20 -3.18 -1.17 -5.06
C HIS A 20 -3.42 -1.13 -3.54
N TYR A 21 -2.65 -0.33 -2.80
CA TYR A 21 -2.66 -0.33 -1.34
C TYR A 21 -3.64 0.68 -0.73
N GLU A 22 -3.93 1.80 -1.40
CA GLU A 22 -4.84 2.85 -0.94
C GLU A 22 -6.28 2.34 -0.66
N PRO A 23 -6.94 1.55 -1.55
CA PRO A 23 -8.28 1.05 -1.24
C PRO A 23 -8.30 0.09 -0.05
N LEU A 24 -7.26 -0.73 0.11
CA LEU A 24 -7.14 -1.64 1.26
C LEU A 24 -6.95 -0.86 2.57
N ILE A 25 -6.10 0.17 2.57
CA ILE A 25 -5.88 1.02 3.74
C ILE A 25 -7.16 1.79 4.09
N GLU A 26 -7.87 2.31 3.09
CA GLU A 26 -9.14 3.02 3.29
C GLU A 26 -10.21 2.10 3.88
N GLU A 27 -10.33 0.87 3.36
CA GLU A 27 -11.26 -0.12 3.90
C GLU A 27 -10.94 -0.47 5.36
N LEU A 28 -9.67 -0.68 5.70
CA LEU A 28 -9.25 -0.97 7.07
C LEU A 28 -9.48 0.22 8.01
N CYS A 29 -9.17 1.44 7.56
CA CYS A 29 -9.50 2.66 8.32
C CYS A 29 -11.01 2.78 8.58
N ARG A 30 -11.83 2.50 7.56
CA ARG A 30 -13.29 2.55 7.67
C ARG A 30 -13.79 1.50 8.66
N ARG A 31 -13.34 0.25 8.54
CA ARG A 31 -13.69 -0.84 9.46
C ARG A 31 -13.26 -0.52 10.90
N LEU A 32 -12.09 0.09 11.09
CA LEU A 32 -11.64 0.53 12.41
C LEU A 32 -12.55 1.60 13.01
N ALA A 33 -13.02 2.56 12.20
CA ALA A 33 -13.90 3.63 12.64
C ALA A 33 -15.34 3.15 12.93
N GLU A 34 -15.79 2.12 12.22
CA GLU A 34 -17.11 1.50 12.41
C GLU A 34 -17.12 0.44 13.53
N SER A 35 -15.95 -0.11 13.89
CA SER A 35 -15.85 -1.09 14.97
C SER A 35 -16.03 -0.44 16.34
N VAL A 36 -16.81 -1.11 17.17
CA VAL A 36 -17.00 -0.79 18.60
C VAL A 36 -16.38 -1.85 19.51
N ASP A 37 -15.86 -2.92 18.92
CA ASP A 37 -15.23 -4.04 19.62
C ASP A 37 -13.71 -3.80 19.69
N VAL A 38 -13.18 -3.77 20.91
CA VAL A 38 -11.78 -3.39 21.17
C VAL A 38 -10.81 -4.41 20.60
N ASP A 39 -11.13 -5.71 20.68
CA ASP A 39 -10.31 -6.77 20.11
C ASP A 39 -10.29 -6.70 18.57
N GLU A 40 -11.44 -6.42 17.94
CA GLU A 40 -11.51 -6.19 16.50
C GLU A 40 -10.73 -4.93 16.08
N MET A 41 -10.82 -3.85 16.85
CA MET A 41 -10.05 -2.62 16.60
C MET A 41 -8.54 -2.87 16.70
N GLU A 42 -8.07 -3.63 17.69
CA GLU A 42 -6.66 -3.99 17.84
C GLU A 42 -6.18 -4.81 16.63
N ARG A 43 -6.95 -5.83 16.23
CA ARG A 43 -6.63 -6.66 15.05
C ARG A 43 -6.59 -5.87 13.75
N ILE A 44 -7.55 -4.97 13.54
CA ILE A 44 -7.56 -4.09 12.36
C ILE A 44 -6.37 -3.11 12.42
N GLY A 45 -6.03 -2.60 13.61
CA GLY A 45 -4.86 -1.76 13.82
C GLY A 45 -3.55 -2.46 13.46
N ASP A 46 -3.37 -3.70 13.89
CA ASP A 46 -2.22 -4.54 13.55
C ASP A 46 -2.14 -4.82 12.04
N GLU A 47 -3.28 -5.15 11.42
CA GLU A 47 -3.36 -5.37 9.97
C GLU A 47 -2.99 -4.10 9.19
N LEU A 48 -3.51 -2.96 9.61
CA LEU A 48 -3.22 -1.66 9.01
C LEU A 48 -1.75 -1.26 9.16
N SER A 49 -1.14 -1.58 10.31
CA SER A 49 0.29 -1.38 10.56
C SER A 49 1.14 -2.24 9.60
N ARG A 50 0.80 -3.53 9.46
CA ARG A 50 1.49 -4.44 8.52
C ARG A 50 1.36 -3.97 7.07
N VAL A 51 0.15 -3.61 6.64
CA VAL A 51 -0.10 -3.12 5.27
C VAL A 51 0.71 -1.85 5.00
N ARG A 52 0.80 -0.92 5.97
CA ARG A 52 1.63 0.29 5.84
C ARG A 52 3.12 -0.02 5.76
N GLU A 53 3.62 -0.94 6.58
CA GLU A 53 5.02 -1.36 6.52
C GLU A 53 5.36 -2.00 5.17
N VAL A 54 4.50 -2.86 4.65
CA VAL A 54 4.67 -3.50 3.34
C VAL A 54 4.64 -2.46 2.23
N TYR A 55 3.70 -1.50 2.27
CA TYR A 55 3.64 -0.40 1.30
C TYR A 55 4.90 0.44 1.34
N GLN A 56 5.41 0.78 2.53
CA GLN A 56 6.64 1.54 2.70
C GLN A 56 7.86 0.78 2.15
N LYS A 57 8.00 -0.52 2.48
CA LYS A 57 9.09 -1.36 1.95
C LYS A 57 9.06 -1.46 0.43
N HIS A 58 7.89 -1.62 -0.18
CA HIS A 58 7.74 -1.62 -1.64
C HIS A 58 8.11 -0.26 -2.24
N ARG A 59 7.67 0.84 -1.61
CA ARG A 59 8.02 2.20 -2.03
C ARG A 59 9.52 2.44 -2.00
N GLU A 60 10.18 2.06 -0.91
CA GLU A 60 11.64 2.17 -0.77
C GLU A 60 12.38 1.27 -1.76
N SER A 61 11.87 0.07 -2.05
CA SER A 61 12.44 -0.80 -3.08
C SER A 61 12.35 -0.18 -4.48
N VAL A 62 11.23 0.47 -4.83
CA VAL A 62 11.09 1.18 -6.11
C VAL A 62 12.07 2.35 -6.20
N GLY A 63 12.24 3.12 -5.12
CA GLY A 63 13.21 4.21 -5.07
C GLY A 63 14.68 3.76 -5.08
N LYS A 64 14.99 2.55 -4.59
CA LYS A 64 16.35 1.97 -4.60
C LYS A 64 16.76 1.35 -5.94
N VAL A 65 15.81 0.95 -6.79
CA VAL A 65 16.11 0.30 -8.09
C VAL A 65 16.61 1.29 -9.16
N LEU A 66 16.47 2.60 -8.92
CA LEU A 66 16.76 3.64 -9.90
C LEU A 66 18.05 4.45 -9.63
N TYR A 67 18.86 4.05 -8.64
CA TYR A 67 20.12 4.70 -8.27
C TYR A 67 21.33 3.79 -8.49
#